data_AF-A0AAJ1CSF1-F1
#
_entry.id   AF-A0AAJ1CSF1-F1
#
_cell.length_a   1.000
_cell.length_b   1.000
_cell.length_c   1.000
_cell.angle_alpha   90.00
_cell.angle_beta   90.00
_cell.angle_gamma   90.00
#
_symmetry.space_group_name_H-M   'P 1'
#
loop_
_entity.id
_entity.type
_entity.pdbx_description
1 polymer ?
#
loop_
_entity_poly.entity_id
_entity_poly.type
_entity_poly.pdbx_seq_one_letter_code
_entity_poly.pdbx_strand_id
1 'polypeptide(L)'
;MKKLILMSCLIVSFASFAGINDLPDNVERNIRSAVSSYSGSERRENYDYYKDSYLEMINRLDNSGIPEVDKQTIIKRLEAMYGGNYPKQLSRVNDEINDYKGLVNRIREEQNAVQQRTEAENQKSKEEINSILSSSSIPKADLDKIEQNAKAEYPNDYTLQKAYIKGAIKTYNDLKK
;
A
#
# COMPACT_ATOMS: atom_id res chain seq x y z
N MET A 1 19.17 2.00 -17.09
CA MET A 1 17.85 1.39 -17.35
C MET A 1 16.95 1.69 -16.16
N LYS A 2 15.88 2.47 -16.35
CA LYS A 2 14.92 2.82 -15.28
C LYS A 2 14.06 1.59 -14.99
N LYS A 3 14.33 0.88 -13.89
CA LYS A 3 13.39 -0.12 -13.35
C LYS A 3 12.29 0.65 -12.62
N LEU A 4 11.28 1.08 -13.37
CA LEU A 4 9.99 1.39 -12.74
C LEU A 4 9.46 0.06 -12.23
N ILE A 5 9.56 -0.16 -10.92
CA ILE A 5 8.83 -1.24 -10.24
C ILE A 5 7.36 -0.82 -10.33
N LEU A 6 6.75 -1.17 -11.46
CA LEU A 6 5.33 -1.09 -11.66
C LEU A 6 4.76 -2.16 -10.73
N MET A 7 4.34 -1.77 -9.53
CA MET A 7 3.46 -2.59 -8.70
C MET A 7 2.17 -2.76 -9.49
N SER A 8 2.13 -3.81 -10.30
CA SER A 8 0.94 -4.29 -10.96
C SER A 8 -0.01 -4.78 -9.87
N CYS A 9 -0.83 -3.87 -9.35
CA CYS A 9 -2.09 -4.25 -8.72
C CYS A 9 -2.87 -4.98 -9.81
N LEU A 10 -2.75 -6.30 -9.80
CA LEU A 10 -3.44 -7.21 -10.68
C LEU A 10 -4.91 -7.08 -10.31
N ILE A 11 -5.61 -6.19 -11.02
CA ILE A 11 -7.06 -6.05 -10.95
C ILE A 11 -7.60 -7.35 -11.54
N VAL A 12 -7.77 -8.37 -10.69
CA VAL A 12 -8.69 -9.46 -10.99
C VAL A 12 -10.06 -8.83 -10.91
N SER A 13 -10.55 -8.38 -12.06
CA SER A 13 -11.93 -7.98 -12.29
C SER A 13 -12.82 -9.19 -12.05
N PHE A 14 -13.17 -9.45 -10.79
CA PHE A 14 -14.39 -10.17 -10.50
C PHE A 14 -15.53 -9.30 -10.98
N ALA A 15 -16.36 -9.91 -11.84
CA ALA A 15 -17.49 -9.28 -12.48
C ALA A 15 -18.24 -8.39 -11.49
N SER A 16 -18.39 -7.13 -11.88
CA SER A 16 -19.36 -6.20 -11.35
C SER A 16 -20.67 -6.94 -11.08
N PHE A 17 -21.04 -7.02 -9.80
CA PHE A 17 -22.32 -7.56 -9.36
C PHE A 17 -23.42 -6.56 -9.75
N ALA A 18 -23.71 -6.50 -11.05
CA ALA A 18 -24.80 -5.74 -11.61
C ALA A 18 -26.06 -6.61 -11.56
N GLY A 19 -26.94 -6.29 -10.61
CA GLY A 19 -28.38 -6.56 -10.72
C GLY A 19 -28.86 -7.92 -10.25
N ILE A 20 -28.84 -8.16 -8.94
CA ILE A 20 -29.91 -8.92 -8.28
C ILE A 20 -30.16 -8.25 -6.91
N ASN A 21 -31.39 -7.85 -6.61
CA ASN A 21 -31.82 -7.38 -5.28
C ASN A 21 -31.86 -8.52 -4.24
N ASP A 22 -31.28 -9.68 -4.59
CA ASP A 22 -31.25 -10.87 -3.78
C ASP A 22 -30.00 -10.85 -2.91
N LEU A 23 -30.24 -11.04 -1.63
CA LEU A 23 -29.19 -11.16 -0.64
C LEU A 23 -28.42 -12.46 -0.88
N PRO A 24 -27.11 -12.50 -0.58
CA PRO A 24 -26.40 -13.76 -0.48
C PRO A 24 -27.11 -14.74 0.46
N ASP A 25 -27.16 -16.03 0.12
CA ASP A 25 -27.91 -17.05 0.87
C ASP A 25 -27.57 -17.06 2.37
N ASN A 26 -26.30 -16.86 2.71
CA ASN A 26 -25.86 -16.79 4.10
C ASN A 26 -26.43 -15.55 4.82
N VAL A 27 -26.48 -14.40 4.14
CA VAL A 27 -27.04 -13.16 4.67
C VAL A 27 -28.54 -13.31 4.88
N GLU A 28 -29.26 -13.80 3.86
CA GLU A 28 -30.69 -14.07 3.94
C GLU A 28 -31.03 -15.00 5.12
N ARG A 29 -30.27 -16.10 5.26
CA ARG A 29 -30.43 -17.04 6.39
C ARG A 29 -30.18 -16.36 7.74
N ASN A 30 -29.13 -15.54 7.84
CA ASN A 30 -28.81 -14.83 9.07
C ASN A 30 -29.91 -13.84 9.46
N ILE A 31 -30.44 -13.08 8.50
CA ILE A 31 -31.56 -12.14 8.75
C ILE A 31 -32.79 -12.91 9.23
N ARG A 32 -33.18 -13.97 8.52
CA ARG A 32 -34.32 -14.80 8.91
C ARG A 32 -34.18 -15.39 10.31
N SER A 33 -32.96 -15.77 10.69
CA SER A 33 -32.64 -16.25 12.03
C SER A 33 -32.70 -15.13 13.07
N ALA A 34 -32.20 -13.93 12.75
CA ALA A 34 -32.20 -12.80 13.67
C ALA A 34 -33.62 -12.32 14.01
N VAL A 35 -34.55 -12.44 13.06
CA VAL A 35 -35.94 -11.97 13.23
C VAL A 35 -36.93 -13.08 13.59
N SER A 36 -36.45 -14.29 13.91
CA SER A 36 -37.32 -15.47 14.06
C SER A 36 -38.27 -15.40 15.26
N SER A 37 -37.94 -14.62 16.29
CA SER A 37 -38.77 -14.43 17.49
C SER A 37 -39.93 -13.45 17.29
N TYR A 38 -39.88 -12.63 16.23
CA TYR A 38 -40.95 -11.69 15.90
C TYR A 38 -42.07 -12.39 15.12
N SER A 39 -43.25 -11.78 15.10
CA SER A 39 -44.41 -12.31 14.36
C SER A 39 -45.13 -11.21 13.57
N GLY A 40 -45.98 -11.62 12.63
CA GLY A 40 -46.84 -10.69 11.89
C GLY A 40 -46.09 -9.57 11.15
N SER A 41 -46.57 -8.34 11.30
CA SER A 41 -45.97 -7.15 10.70
C SER A 41 -44.60 -6.82 11.27
N GLU A 42 -44.41 -6.97 12.59
CA GLU A 42 -43.14 -6.69 13.27
C GLU A 42 -41.99 -7.53 12.71
N ARG A 43 -42.25 -8.80 12.38
CA ARG A 43 -41.24 -9.64 11.72
C ARG A 43 -40.82 -9.12 10.36
N ARG A 44 -41.76 -8.59 9.57
CA ARG A 44 -41.48 -8.04 8.24
C ARG A 44 -40.66 -6.75 8.36
N GLU A 45 -41.07 -5.85 9.24
CA GLU A 45 -40.36 -4.59 9.50
C GLU A 45 -38.92 -4.83 9.96
N ASN A 46 -38.70 -5.78 10.88
CA ASN A 46 -37.35 -6.15 11.31
C ASN A 46 -36.55 -6.82 10.19
N TYR A 47 -37.18 -7.65 9.35
CA TYR A 47 -36.50 -8.26 8.20
C TYR A 47 -36.00 -7.19 7.23
N ASP A 48 -36.88 -6.25 6.86
CA ASP A 48 -36.56 -5.15 5.95
C ASP A 48 -35.46 -4.25 6.54
N TYR A 49 -35.54 -3.92 7.84
CA TYR A 49 -34.50 -3.14 8.52
C TYR A 49 -33.11 -3.79 8.45
N TYR A 50 -33.03 -5.10 8.69
CA TYR A 50 -31.77 -5.84 8.60
C TYR A 50 -31.26 -5.93 7.15
N LYS A 51 -32.17 -6.14 6.19
CA LYS A 51 -31.86 -6.20 4.76
C LYS A 51 -31.29 -4.87 4.27
N ASP A 52 -31.99 -3.77 4.55
CA ASP A 52 -31.58 -2.43 4.18
C ASP A 52 -30.25 -2.06 4.85
N SER A 53 -30.05 -2.47 6.11
CA SER A 53 -28.79 -2.24 6.82
C SER A 53 -27.60 -2.91 6.13
N TYR A 54 -27.77 -4.16 5.67
CA TYR A 54 -26.75 -4.87 4.92
C TYR A 54 -26.46 -4.19 3.58
N LEU A 55 -27.50 -3.90 2.79
CA LEU A 55 -27.36 -3.30 1.46
C LEU A 55 -26.70 -1.92 1.52
N GLU A 56 -27.10 -1.09 2.48
CA GLU A 56 -26.50 0.23 2.71
C GLU A 56 -25.04 0.12 3.15
N MET A 57 -24.69 -0.88 3.98
CA MET A 57 -23.30 -1.12 4.38
C MET A 57 -22.42 -1.44 3.16
N ILE A 58 -22.89 -2.34 2.29
CA ILE A 58 -22.18 -2.71 1.06
C ILE A 58 -22.07 -1.49 0.13
N ASN A 59 -23.15 -0.73 -0.05
CA ASN A 59 -23.16 0.48 -0.86
C ASN A 59 -22.10 1.50 -0.38
N ARG A 60 -21.98 1.73 0.93
CA ARG A 60 -20.95 2.61 1.50
C ARG A 60 -19.54 2.13 1.21
N LEU A 61 -19.30 0.82 1.31
CA LEU A 61 -18.02 0.22 0.98
C LEU A 61 -17.71 0.36 -0.51
N ASP A 62 -18.67 0.09 -1.39
CA ASP A 62 -18.50 0.22 -2.85
C ASP A 62 -18.20 1.66 -3.28
N ASN A 63 -18.83 2.63 -2.62
CA ASN A 63 -18.61 4.06 -2.89
C ASN A 63 -17.43 4.67 -2.09
N SER A 64 -16.72 3.89 -1.28
CA SER A 64 -15.65 4.39 -0.43
C SER A 64 -14.33 4.67 -1.17
N GLY A 65 -14.15 4.08 -2.36
CA GLY A 65 -12.88 4.05 -3.11
C GLY A 65 -11.86 3.03 -2.59
N ILE A 66 -12.25 2.17 -1.65
CA ILE A 66 -11.40 1.11 -1.09
C ILE A 66 -11.32 -0.07 -2.10
N PRO A 67 -10.12 -0.65 -2.33
CA PRO A 67 -9.98 -1.84 -3.16
C PRO A 67 -10.83 -3.01 -2.68
N GLU A 68 -11.33 -3.84 -3.60
CA GLU A 68 -12.23 -4.96 -3.29
C GLU A 68 -11.70 -5.89 -2.19
N VAL A 69 -10.43 -6.26 -2.27
CA VAL A 69 -9.77 -7.14 -1.28
C VAL A 69 -9.84 -6.57 0.14
N ASP A 70 -9.68 -5.26 0.26
CA ASP A 70 -9.71 -4.56 1.55
C ASP A 70 -11.15 -4.36 2.05
N LYS A 71 -12.11 -4.11 1.14
CA LYS A 71 -13.55 -4.12 1.48
C LYS A 71 -13.97 -5.45 2.09
N GLN A 72 -13.57 -6.56 1.47
CA GLN A 72 -13.86 -7.91 1.99
C GLN A 72 -13.22 -8.17 3.36
N THR A 73 -12.05 -7.57 3.62
CA THR A 73 -11.40 -7.65 4.93
C THR A 73 -12.19 -6.89 5.99
N ILE A 74 -12.70 -5.69 5.66
CA ILE A 74 -13.58 -4.92 6.54
C ILE A 74 -14.87 -5.70 6.83
N ILE A 75 -15.53 -6.26 5.81
CA ILE A 75 -16.75 -7.07 5.97
C ILE A 75 -16.50 -8.24 6.91
N LYS A 76 -15.44 -9.03 6.69
CA LYS A 76 -15.09 -10.17 7.56
C LYS A 76 -14.85 -9.76 9.00
N ARG A 77 -14.24 -8.59 9.24
CA ARG A 77 -14.02 -8.06 10.59
C ARG A 77 -15.35 -7.68 11.26
N LEU A 78 -16.21 -6.97 10.54
CA LEU A 78 -17.53 -6.59 11.02
C LEU A 78 -18.39 -7.83 11.33
N GLU A 79 -18.34 -8.85 10.47
CA GLU A 79 -18.98 -10.14 10.70
C GLU A 79 -18.41 -10.87 11.92
N ALA A 80 -17.09 -10.86 12.12
CA ALA A 80 -16.46 -11.48 13.29
C ALA A 80 -16.86 -10.79 14.61
N MET A 81 -17.05 -9.46 14.59
CA MET A 81 -17.39 -8.68 15.78
C MET A 81 -18.88 -8.67 16.10
N TYR A 82 -19.73 -8.64 15.07
CA TYR A 82 -21.17 -8.40 15.23
C TYR A 82 -22.05 -9.54 14.70
N GLY A 83 -21.46 -10.60 14.14
CA GLY A 83 -22.20 -11.73 13.59
C GLY A 83 -23.23 -11.27 12.56
N GLY A 84 -24.42 -11.85 12.56
CA GLY A 84 -25.52 -11.44 11.68
C GLY A 84 -26.22 -10.12 12.04
N ASN A 85 -25.69 -9.31 12.96
CA ASN A 85 -26.30 -8.03 13.35
C ASN A 85 -25.93 -6.91 12.37
N TYR A 86 -26.53 -6.94 11.18
CA TYR A 86 -26.28 -5.97 10.10
C TYR A 86 -26.54 -4.51 10.47
N PRO A 87 -27.58 -4.16 11.25
CA PRO A 87 -27.73 -2.81 11.78
C PRO A 87 -26.50 -2.34 12.56
N LYS A 88 -25.91 -3.22 13.39
CA LYS A 88 -24.72 -2.89 14.15
C LYS A 88 -23.49 -2.78 13.25
N GLN A 89 -23.33 -3.67 12.29
CA GLN A 89 -22.25 -3.57 11.30
C GLN A 89 -22.32 -2.25 10.52
N LEU A 90 -23.52 -1.88 10.03
CA LEU A 90 -23.76 -0.61 9.34
C LEU A 90 -23.40 0.60 10.22
N SER A 91 -23.69 0.57 11.52
CA SER A 91 -23.33 1.65 12.44
C SER A 91 -21.81 1.86 12.58
N ARG A 92 -21.00 0.87 12.18
CA ARG A 92 -19.54 0.85 12.33
C ARG A 92 -18.77 0.98 11.03
N VAL A 93 -19.42 0.71 9.89
CA VAL A 93 -18.73 0.68 8.59
C VAL A 93 -18.02 1.99 8.25
N ASN A 94 -18.58 3.13 8.65
CA ASN A 94 -17.95 4.43 8.40
C ASN A 94 -16.66 4.61 9.23
N ASP A 95 -16.62 4.09 10.45
CA ASP A 95 -15.43 4.12 11.29
C ASP A 95 -14.32 3.28 10.61
N GLU A 96 -14.64 2.07 10.16
CA GLU A 96 -13.69 1.19 9.45
C GLU A 96 -13.18 1.81 8.14
N ILE A 97 -14.06 2.46 7.36
CA ILE A 97 -13.69 3.18 6.13
C ILE A 97 -12.73 4.34 6.46
N ASN A 98 -13.01 5.09 7.52
CA ASN A 98 -12.19 6.23 7.93
C ASN A 98 -10.82 5.77 8.44
N ASP A 99 -10.77 4.72 9.25
CA ASP A 99 -9.55 4.13 9.76
C ASP A 99 -8.65 3.63 8.63
N TYR A 100 -9.24 2.94 7.64
CA TYR A 100 -8.52 2.52 6.44
C TYR A 100 -7.93 3.72 5.68
N LYS A 101 -8.74 4.76 5.42
CA LYS A 101 -8.26 5.97 4.72
C LYS A 101 -7.15 6.68 5.50
N GLY A 102 -7.26 6.74 6.82
CA GLY A 102 -6.23 7.28 7.70
C GLY A 102 -4.92 6.49 7.61
N LEU A 103 -4.99 5.16 7.63
CA LEU A 103 -3.82 4.28 7.48
C LEU A 103 -3.14 4.48 6.13
N VAL A 104 -3.90 4.47 5.02
CA VAL A 104 -3.38 4.67 3.67
C VAL A 104 -2.68 6.03 3.53
N ASN A 105 -3.27 7.09 4.09
CA ASN A 105 -2.65 8.41 4.04
C ASN A 105 -1.34 8.44 4.83
N ARG A 106 -1.29 7.86 6.02
CA ARG A 106 -0.06 7.76 6.82
C ARG A 106 1.04 7.02 6.09
N ILE A 107 0.73 5.86 5.50
CA ILE A 107 1.69 5.07 4.72
C ILE A 107 2.22 5.89 3.54
N ARG A 108 1.36 6.65 2.85
CA ARG A 108 1.77 7.52 1.74
C ARG A 108 2.73 8.61 2.20
N GLU A 109 2.42 9.28 3.32
CA GLU A 109 3.28 10.32 3.89
C GLU A 109 4.64 9.76 4.31
N GLU A 110 4.67 8.60 4.97
CA GLU A 110 5.89 7.92 5.36
C GLU A 110 6.74 7.53 4.14
N GLN A 111 6.13 6.96 3.10
CA GLN A 111 6.84 6.62 1.86
C GLN A 111 7.40 7.86 1.15
N ASN A 112 6.62 8.94 1.07
CA ASN A 112 7.07 10.20 0.48
C ASN A 112 8.26 10.79 1.26
N ALA A 113 8.21 10.76 2.60
CA ALA A 113 9.29 11.24 3.44
C ALA A 113 10.57 10.40 3.28
N VAL A 114 10.44 9.08 3.20
CA VAL A 114 11.58 8.17 2.93
C VAL A 114 12.17 8.47 1.55
N GLN A 115 11.33 8.57 0.52
CA GLN A 115 11.77 8.86 -0.85
C GLN A 115 12.55 10.19 -0.92
N GLN A 116 12.01 11.25 -0.31
CA GLN A 116 12.69 12.56 -0.26
C GLN A 116 14.04 12.50 0.45
N ARG A 117 14.14 11.75 1.56
CA ARG A 117 15.41 11.56 2.28
C ARG A 117 16.42 10.81 1.43
N THR A 118 16.00 9.73 0.78
CA THR A 118 16.86 8.95 -0.12
C THR A 118 17.33 9.80 -1.29
N GLU A 119 16.46 10.57 -1.93
CA GLU A 119 16.83 11.49 -3.02
C GLU A 119 17.81 12.57 -2.57
N ALA A 120 17.58 13.19 -1.41
CA ALA A 120 18.47 14.20 -0.85
C ALA A 120 19.85 13.62 -0.51
N GLU A 121 19.90 12.44 0.11
CA GLU A 121 21.16 11.76 0.41
C GLU A 121 21.91 11.37 -0.87
N ASN A 122 21.19 10.88 -1.87
CA ASN A 122 21.75 10.51 -3.16
C ASN A 122 22.35 11.73 -3.88
N GLN A 123 21.65 12.87 -3.86
CA GLN A 123 22.14 14.13 -4.41
C GLN A 123 23.38 14.64 -3.66
N LYS A 124 23.38 14.59 -2.33
CA LYS A 124 24.56 14.93 -1.52
C LYS A 124 25.75 14.02 -1.85
N SER A 125 25.53 12.72 -1.96
CA SER A 125 26.57 11.76 -2.34
C SER A 125 27.15 12.04 -3.73
N LYS A 126 26.32 12.50 -4.68
CA LYS A 126 26.78 12.90 -6.02
C LYS A 126 27.74 14.10 -5.97
N GLU A 127 27.45 15.09 -5.14
CA GLU A 127 28.33 16.25 -4.93
C GLU A 127 29.63 15.85 -4.24
N GLU A 128 29.55 14.98 -3.22
CA GLU A 128 30.73 14.46 -2.52
C GLU A 128 31.63 13.62 -3.43
N ILE A 129 31.08 12.83 -4.36
CA ILE A 129 31.87 12.10 -5.36
C ILE A 129 32.74 13.06 -6.17
N ASN A 130 32.19 14.17 -6.65
CA ASN A 130 32.97 15.16 -7.42
C ASN A 130 34.17 15.68 -6.60
N SER A 131 33.95 15.97 -5.31
CA SER A 131 35.01 16.41 -4.40
C SER A 131 36.09 15.34 -4.19
N ILE A 132 35.70 14.08 -3.98
CA ILE A 132 36.62 12.94 -3.82
C ILE A 132 37.47 12.76 -5.08
N LEU A 133 36.85 12.80 -6.26
CA LEU A 133 37.55 12.63 -7.52
C LEU A 133 38.51 13.81 -7.77
N SER A 134 38.13 15.04 -7.46
CA SER A 134 38.99 16.21 -7.65
C SER A 134 40.18 16.28 -6.70
N SER A 135 40.08 15.68 -5.51
CA SER A 135 41.13 15.70 -4.47
C SER A 135 42.03 14.46 -4.50
N SER A 136 41.71 13.48 -5.35
CA SER A 136 42.49 12.24 -5.45
C SER A 136 43.85 12.47 -6.11
N SER A 137 44.89 11.84 -5.55
CA SER A 137 46.24 11.83 -6.12
C SER A 137 46.46 10.71 -7.16
N ILE A 138 45.42 9.90 -7.43
CA ILE A 138 45.47 8.83 -8.43
C ILE A 138 45.55 9.43 -9.84
N PRO A 139 46.34 8.84 -10.76
CA PRO A 139 46.36 9.25 -12.16
C PRO A 139 44.96 9.28 -12.77
N LYS A 140 44.66 10.35 -13.53
CA LYS A 140 43.32 10.62 -14.06
C LYS A 140 42.71 9.44 -14.82
N ALA A 141 43.50 8.75 -15.64
CA ALA A 141 43.03 7.60 -16.43
C ALA A 141 42.57 6.41 -15.56
N ASP A 142 43.23 6.17 -14.42
CA ASP A 142 42.83 5.10 -13.49
C ASP A 142 41.60 5.51 -12.68
N LEU A 143 41.55 6.78 -12.28
CA LEU A 143 40.42 7.35 -11.55
C LEU A 143 39.12 7.33 -12.39
N ASP A 144 39.22 7.65 -13.69
CA ASP A 144 38.08 7.61 -14.61
C ASP A 144 37.54 6.19 -14.77
N LYS A 145 38.41 5.16 -14.79
CA LYS A 145 37.98 3.75 -14.80
C LYS A 145 37.22 3.38 -13.51
N ILE A 146 37.71 3.83 -12.36
CA ILE A 146 37.02 3.60 -11.07
C ILE A 146 35.63 4.23 -11.08
N GLU A 147 35.51 5.47 -11.55
CA GLU A 147 34.22 6.16 -11.65
C GLU A 147 33.24 5.45 -12.61
N GLN A 148 33.71 5.03 -13.79
CA GLN A 148 32.88 4.30 -14.75
C GLN A 148 32.40 2.95 -14.19
N ASN A 149 33.27 2.21 -13.51
CA ASN A 149 32.90 0.96 -12.86
C ASN A 149 31.85 1.18 -11.77
N ALA A 150 31.99 2.24 -10.96
CA ALA A 150 30.99 2.59 -9.96
C ALA A 150 29.61 2.87 -10.60
N LYS A 151 29.58 3.66 -11.68
CA LYS A 151 28.33 3.98 -12.41
C LYS A 151 27.69 2.76 -13.05
N ALA A 152 28.50 1.82 -13.55
CA ALA A 152 28.02 0.57 -14.14
C ALA A 152 27.44 -0.37 -13.08
N GLU A 153 28.12 -0.52 -11.94
CA GLU A 153 27.72 -1.42 -10.85
C GLU A 153 26.49 -0.89 -10.09
N TYR A 154 26.44 0.43 -9.85
CA TYR A 154 25.39 1.08 -9.06
C TYR A 154 24.69 2.21 -9.83
N PRO A 155 23.89 1.91 -10.87
CA PRO A 155 23.27 2.95 -11.70
C PRO A 155 22.32 3.85 -10.91
N ASN A 156 22.61 5.15 -10.90
CA ASN A 156 21.85 6.20 -10.19
C ASN A 156 21.82 6.11 -8.65
N ASP A 157 22.55 5.17 -8.05
CA ASP A 157 22.76 5.11 -6.61
C ASP A 157 24.14 5.70 -6.29
N TYR A 158 24.20 7.02 -6.18
CA TYR A 158 25.42 7.76 -5.88
C TYR A 158 25.93 7.48 -4.46
N THR A 159 25.08 7.04 -3.53
CA THR A 159 25.55 6.64 -2.19
C THR A 159 26.41 5.37 -2.28
N LEU A 160 25.96 4.35 -3.02
CA LEU A 160 26.75 3.15 -3.28
C LEU A 160 27.94 3.42 -4.21
N GLN A 161 27.78 4.25 -5.25
CA GLN A 161 28.91 4.68 -6.08
C GLN A 161 29.99 5.35 -5.23
N LYS A 162 29.62 6.23 -4.31
CA LYS A 162 30.56 6.91 -3.42
C LYS A 162 31.32 5.92 -2.54
N ALA A 163 30.62 4.95 -1.96
CA ALA A 163 31.24 3.90 -1.14
C ALA A 163 32.24 3.07 -1.97
N TYR A 164 31.83 2.66 -3.19
CA TYR A 164 32.68 1.94 -4.13
C TYR A 164 33.93 2.74 -4.49
N ILE A 165 33.78 4.00 -4.90
CA ILE A 165 34.89 4.89 -5.30
C ILE A 165 35.87 5.05 -4.14
N LYS A 166 35.39 5.33 -2.91
CA LYS A 166 36.24 5.44 -1.73
C LYS A 166 37.02 4.15 -1.47
N GLY A 167 36.37 2.99 -1.58
CA GLY A 167 37.02 1.69 -1.43
C GLY A 167 38.10 1.45 -2.46
N ALA A 168 37.80 1.67 -3.74
CA ALA A 168 38.73 1.48 -4.85
C ALA A 168 39.95 2.40 -4.76
N ILE A 169 39.76 3.69 -4.41
CA ILE A 169 40.86 4.63 -4.19
C ILE A 169 41.77 4.16 -3.06
N LYS A 170 41.18 3.71 -1.93
CA LYS A 170 41.94 3.19 -0.80
C LYS A 170 42.78 1.97 -1.22
N THR A 171 42.18 0.98 -1.86
CA THR A 171 42.87 -0.21 -2.34
C THR A 171 43.99 0.13 -3.32
N TYR A 172 43.76 1.05 -4.25
CA TYR A 172 44.80 1.50 -5.19
C TYR A 172 46.01 2.09 -4.46
N ASN A 173 45.76 2.94 -3.47
CA ASN A 173 46.83 3.57 -2.68
C ASN A 173 47.58 2.58 -1.80
N ASP A 174 46.88 1.58 -1.24
CA ASP A 174 47.49 0.53 -0.42
C ASP A 174 48.38 -0.41 -1.24
N LEU A 175 48.02 -0.69 -2.51
CA LEU A 175 48.81 -1.54 -3.42
C LEU A 175 50.05 -0.85 -4.03
N LYS A 176 50.12 0.48 -3.97
CA LYS A 176 51.28 1.25 -4.46
C LYS A 176 52.38 1.47 -3.40
N LYS A 177 52.10 1.14 -2.14
CA LYS A 177 53.09 1.12 -1.05
C LYS A 177 53.91 -0.16 -1.10
#